data_AF-A0A2E1Q4X4-F1
#
_entry.id   AF-A0A2E1Q4X4-F1
#
_cell.length_a   1.000
_cell.length_b   1.000
_cell.length_c   1.000
_cell.angle_alpha   90.00
_cell.angle_beta   90.00
_cell.angle_gamma   90.00
#
_symmetry.space_group_name_H-M   'P 1'
#
loop_
_entity.id
_entity.type
_entity.pdbx_description
1 polymer ?
#
loop_
_entity_poly.entity_id
_entity_poly.type
_entity_poly.pdbx_seq_one_letter_code
_entity_poly.pdbx_strand_id
1 'polypeptide(L)'
;MEQLYLQHLKLRRCGASHPGHCSCSPLSSLGESPHNKGMGKSSPSKKKPSPLLDLHGHTTDEVFDALEGFLRRHESKSRAYVMTGKGSGKVKSKVIEYLKLANYSYSVFRDERGQPNEGILTVHMD
;
A
#
# COMPACT_ATOMS: atom_id res chain seq x y z
N MET A 1 -9.19 5.88 38.53
CA MET A 1 -9.67 6.46 37.26
C MET A 1 -8.68 6.03 36.20
N GLU A 2 -8.97 5.22 35.19
CA GLU A 2 -10.25 4.76 34.66
C GLU A 2 -9.88 3.62 33.68
N GLN A 3 -10.40 2.42 33.99
CA GLN A 3 -10.90 1.38 33.09
C GLN A 3 -10.25 1.20 31.70
N LEU A 4 -9.66 0.04 31.37
CA LEU A 4 -10.38 -1.17 30.91
C LEU A 4 -11.54 -0.85 29.96
N TYR A 5 -11.28 -0.79 28.65
CA TYR A 5 -12.33 -0.90 27.64
C TYR A 5 -11.98 -1.99 26.61
N LEU A 6 -12.77 -3.06 26.68
CA LEU A 6 -12.80 -4.19 25.79
C LEU A 6 -13.11 -3.77 24.35
N GLN A 7 -12.63 -4.58 23.39
CA GLN A 7 -13.52 -4.97 22.29
C GLN A 7 -13.34 -6.45 21.90
N HIS A 8 -14.26 -7.24 22.44
CA HIS A 8 -14.73 -8.51 21.88
C HIS A 8 -15.11 -8.33 20.39
N LEU A 9 -14.82 -9.33 19.55
CA LEU A 9 -15.89 -9.85 18.67
C LEU A 9 -15.71 -11.35 18.43
N LYS A 10 -16.67 -12.08 18.99
CA LYS A 10 -16.88 -13.51 18.93
C LYS A 10 -17.71 -13.81 17.68
N LEU A 11 -17.29 -14.83 16.92
CA LEU A 11 -18.08 -15.72 16.05
C LEU A 11 -19.33 -15.18 15.33
N ARG A 12 -19.32 -15.25 13.99
CA ARG A 12 -20.51 -15.56 13.20
C ARG A 12 -20.29 -16.76 12.30
N ARG A 13 -21.02 -17.83 12.64
CA ARG A 13 -21.44 -18.93 11.77
C ARG A 13 -22.22 -18.39 10.57
N CYS A 14 -21.90 -18.88 9.38
CA CYS A 14 -22.78 -19.20 8.26
C CYS A 14 -21.97 -20.24 7.45
N GLY A 15 -22.46 -21.37 6.96
CA GLY A 15 -23.80 -21.91 6.77
C GLY A 15 -23.62 -23.14 5.86
N ALA A 16 -24.47 -24.13 6.03
CA ALA A 16 -24.40 -25.44 5.40
C ALA A 16 -24.46 -25.42 3.86
N SER A 17 -23.89 -26.44 3.21
CA SER A 17 -24.47 -27.07 2.02
C SER A 17 -23.89 -28.46 1.73
N HIS A 18 -24.61 -29.46 2.24
CA HIS A 18 -24.99 -30.77 1.69
C HIS A 18 -23.99 -31.71 0.95
N PRO A 19 -24.09 -33.04 1.24
CA PRO A 19 -23.52 -34.12 0.43
C PRO A 19 -24.47 -34.46 -0.74
N GLY A 20 -23.94 -34.65 -1.94
CA GLY A 20 -24.79 -34.92 -3.11
C GLY A 20 -24.05 -35.60 -4.26
N HIS A 21 -24.39 -36.87 -4.45
CA HIS A 21 -24.37 -37.65 -5.70
C HIS A 21 -23.07 -37.77 -6.52
N CYS A 22 -22.42 -38.92 -6.34
CA CYS A 22 -21.91 -39.67 -7.49
C CYS A 22 -23.10 -40.10 -8.37
N SER A 23 -23.09 -39.69 -9.64
CA SER A 23 -23.87 -40.36 -10.68
C SER A 23 -23.03 -40.43 -11.95
N CYS A 24 -22.66 -41.66 -12.32
CA CYS A 24 -22.07 -42.00 -13.60
C CYS A 24 -23.06 -41.71 -14.72
N SER A 25 -22.57 -41.22 -15.87
CA SER A 25 -23.19 -41.35 -17.20
C SER A 25 -22.25 -40.82 -18.30
N PRO A 26 -22.42 -41.24 -19.56
CA PRO A 26 -21.37 -41.92 -20.31
C PRO A 26 -20.73 -41.11 -21.46
N LEU A 27 -19.61 -41.69 -21.93
CA LEU A 27 -18.89 -41.43 -23.17
C LEU A 27 -19.80 -41.47 -24.40
N SER A 28 -19.81 -40.40 -25.22
CA SER A 28 -20.05 -40.36 -26.68
C SER A 28 -20.10 -38.87 -27.10
N SER A 29 -19.11 -38.33 -27.82
CA SER A 29 -18.93 -38.41 -29.28
C SER A 29 -19.35 -37.12 -29.97
N LEU A 30 -18.40 -36.57 -30.73
CA LEU A 30 -18.53 -35.70 -31.91
C LEU A 30 -18.88 -34.23 -31.68
N GLY A 31 -18.13 -33.37 -32.38
CA GLY A 31 -18.68 -32.10 -32.86
C GLY A 31 -17.85 -30.86 -32.52
N GLU A 32 -16.87 -30.59 -33.39
CA GLU A 32 -16.57 -29.25 -33.92
C GLU A 32 -16.02 -28.17 -32.97
N SER A 33 -14.82 -27.69 -33.33
CA SER A 33 -14.23 -26.45 -32.84
C SER A 33 -14.91 -25.24 -33.48
N PRO A 34 -15.31 -24.25 -32.66
CA PRO A 34 -15.34 -22.87 -33.11
C PRO A 34 -14.36 -22.02 -32.29
N HIS A 35 -13.34 -21.52 -32.99
CA HIS A 35 -12.82 -20.16 -32.90
C HIS A 35 -12.68 -19.53 -31.50
N ASN A 36 -11.42 -19.44 -31.07
CA ASN A 36 -10.81 -18.41 -30.21
C ASN A 36 -11.79 -17.39 -29.61
N LYS A 37 -12.35 -17.74 -28.44
CA LYS A 37 -13.04 -16.80 -27.55
C LYS A 37 -11.98 -15.97 -26.86
N GLY A 38 -11.87 -14.70 -27.27
CA GLY A 38 -10.81 -13.78 -26.90
C GLY A 38 -10.47 -13.80 -25.41
N MET A 39 -9.19 -13.96 -25.11
CA MET A 39 -8.63 -13.62 -23.80
C MET A 39 -9.10 -12.21 -23.42
N GLY A 40 -10.01 -12.14 -22.46
CA GLY A 40 -10.29 -10.92 -21.73
C GLY A 40 -9.00 -10.45 -21.08
N LYS A 41 -8.33 -9.49 -21.72
CA LYS A 41 -7.27 -8.70 -21.10
C LYS A 41 -7.93 -7.88 -20.00
N SER A 42 -8.04 -8.46 -18.81
CA SER A 42 -8.24 -7.70 -17.58
C SER A 42 -7.11 -6.68 -17.52
N SER A 43 -7.44 -5.45 -17.90
CA SER A 43 -6.51 -4.34 -17.85
C SER A 43 -6.04 -4.24 -16.41
N PRO A 44 -4.73 -4.28 -16.12
CA PRO A 44 -4.27 -4.11 -14.75
C PRO A 44 -4.82 -2.77 -14.28
N SER A 45 -5.62 -2.80 -13.22
CA SER A 45 -6.16 -1.60 -12.58
C SER A 45 -4.98 -0.68 -12.35
N LYS A 46 -4.92 0.44 -13.08
CA LYS A 46 -3.84 1.43 -12.96
C LYS A 46 -3.85 1.91 -11.51
N LYS A 47 -3.02 1.29 -10.67
CA LYS A 47 -2.78 1.75 -9.30
C LYS A 47 -2.31 3.19 -9.47
N LYS A 48 -3.06 4.14 -8.93
CA LYS A 48 -2.65 5.55 -8.96
C LYS A 48 -1.25 5.59 -8.35
N PRO A 49 -0.26 6.21 -9.01
CA PRO A 49 1.07 6.29 -8.44
C PRO A 49 0.96 6.98 -7.08
N SER A 50 1.52 6.35 -6.05
CA SER A 50 1.63 6.98 -4.75
C SER A 50 2.42 8.28 -4.90
N PRO A 51 2.04 9.34 -4.19
CA PRO A 51 2.68 10.62 -4.31
C PRO A 51 4.12 10.49 -3.83
N LEU A 52 5.03 11.12 -4.57
CA LEU A 52 6.45 11.14 -4.30
C LEU A 52 6.88 12.60 -4.17
N LEU A 53 7.45 12.95 -3.03
CA LEU A 53 8.06 14.25 -2.79
C LEU A 53 9.57 14.10 -2.94
N ASP A 54 10.17 14.83 -3.87
CA ASP A 54 11.61 14.93 -3.99
C ASP A 54 12.10 16.14 -3.20
N LEU A 55 12.91 15.88 -2.18
CA LEU A 55 13.56 16.90 -1.34
C LEU A 55 15.08 16.91 -1.58
N HIS A 56 15.54 16.32 -2.67
CA HIS A 56 16.96 16.25 -2.98
C HIS A 56 17.49 17.66 -3.31
N GLY A 57 18.42 18.15 -2.51
CA GLY A 57 19.05 19.46 -2.71
C GLY A 57 18.30 20.64 -2.08
N HIS A 58 17.19 20.40 -1.39
CA HIS A 58 16.52 21.43 -0.59
C HIS A 58 17.30 21.77 0.67
N THR A 59 17.17 23.02 1.12
CA THR A 59 17.69 23.44 2.42
C THR A 59 16.83 22.87 3.55
N THR A 60 17.39 22.77 4.76
CA THR A 60 16.69 22.20 5.92
C THR A 60 15.44 22.97 6.33
N ASP A 61 15.37 24.26 6.01
CA ASP A 61 14.23 25.12 6.33
C ASP A 61 13.08 24.88 5.34
N GLU A 62 13.39 24.84 4.04
CA GLU A 62 12.40 24.58 2.97
C GLU A 62 11.80 23.18 3.06
N VAL A 63 12.54 22.23 3.63
CA VAL A 63 12.07 20.85 3.82
C VAL A 63 10.81 20.78 4.67
N PHE A 64 10.69 21.61 5.71
CA PHE A 64 9.51 21.59 6.59
C PHE A 64 8.26 22.07 5.86
N ASP A 65 8.35 23.22 5.20
CA ASP A 65 7.24 23.81 4.46
C ASP A 65 6.81 22.92 3.29
N ALA A 66 7.78 22.40 2.53
CA ALA A 66 7.51 21.49 1.42
C ALA A 66 6.89 20.17 1.90
N LEU A 67 7.37 19.60 3.01
CA LEU A 67 6.84 18.36 3.57
C LEU A 67 5.42 18.55 4.12
N GLU A 68 5.18 19.61 4.90
CA GLU A 68 3.87 19.93 5.44
C GLU A 68 2.85 20.18 4.32
N GLY A 69 3.20 21.05 3.36
CA GLY A 69 2.34 21.34 2.23
C GLY A 69 2.04 20.10 1.40
N PHE A 70 3.01 19.19 1.25
CA PHE A 70 2.81 17.94 0.54
C PHE A 70 1.92 16.96 1.30
N LEU A 71 2.13 16.75 2.60
CA LEU A 71 1.32 15.86 3.43
C LEU A 71 -0.12 16.36 3.50
N ARG A 72 -0.32 17.67 3.69
CA ARG A 72 -1.65 18.28 3.71
C ARG A 72 -2.40 18.11 2.39
N ARG A 73 -1.72 18.20 1.25
CA ARG A 73 -2.33 17.95 -0.08
C ARG A 73 -2.64 16.48 -0.34
N HIS A 74 -2.03 15.57 0.41
CA HIS A 74 -2.09 14.13 0.17
C HIS A 74 -2.61 13.32 1.36
N GLU A 75 -3.26 13.98 2.33
CA GLU A 75 -3.87 13.33 3.50
C GLU A 75 -4.86 12.23 3.11
N SER A 76 -5.53 12.37 1.96
CA SER A 76 -6.50 11.38 1.46
C SER A 76 -5.87 10.09 0.91
N LYS A 77 -4.54 9.95 0.94
CA LYS A 77 -3.83 8.79 0.41
C LYS A 77 -3.20 7.99 1.56
N SER A 78 -3.32 6.67 1.51
CA SER A 78 -2.80 5.80 2.59
C SER A 78 -1.28 5.81 2.76
N ARG A 79 -0.53 6.18 1.72
CA ARG A 79 0.94 6.19 1.73
C ARG A 79 1.49 7.33 0.89
N ALA A 80 2.58 7.91 1.37
CA ALA A 80 3.36 8.91 0.66
C ALA A 80 4.85 8.57 0.71
N TYR A 81 5.57 8.85 -0.37
CA TYR A 81 6.99 8.61 -0.47
C TYR A 81 7.75 9.94 -0.43
N VAL A 82 8.85 9.98 0.32
CA VAL A 82 9.70 11.16 0.47
C VAL A 82 11.13 10.78 0.14
N MET A 83 11.67 11.33 -0.95
CA MET A 83 13.06 11.17 -1.36
C MET A 83 13.90 12.26 -0.69
N THR A 84 14.71 11.86 0.29
CA THR A 84 15.62 12.75 1.02
C THR A 84 17.05 12.71 0.47
N GLY A 85 17.32 11.76 -0.43
CA GLY A 85 18.64 11.54 -1.03
C GLY A 85 19.60 10.79 -0.11
N LYS A 86 20.72 10.32 -0.68
CA LYS A 86 21.79 9.61 0.06
C LYS A 86 22.87 10.54 0.65
N GLY A 87 22.67 11.85 0.59
CA GLY A 87 23.67 12.87 0.97
C GLY A 87 23.97 12.91 2.48
N SER A 88 24.27 14.10 3.02
CA SER A 88 24.71 14.29 4.42
C SER A 88 23.70 13.87 5.51
N GLY A 89 22.54 13.31 5.18
CA GLY A 89 21.52 12.87 6.14
C GLY A 89 20.81 14.00 6.89
N LYS A 90 21.20 15.27 6.72
CA LYS A 90 20.57 16.42 7.40
C LYS A 90 19.09 16.55 7.07
N VAL A 91 18.74 16.45 5.79
CA VAL A 91 17.35 16.47 5.31
C VAL A 91 16.57 15.30 5.90
N LYS A 92 17.13 14.08 5.85
CA LYS A 92 16.53 12.88 6.45
C LYS A 92 16.25 13.05 7.94
N SER A 93 17.21 13.57 8.72
CA SER A 93 17.04 13.83 10.15
C SER A 93 15.91 14.82 10.41
N LYS A 94 15.82 15.90 9.62
CA LYS A 94 14.74 16.89 9.74
C LYS A 94 13.36 16.33 9.36
N VAL A 95 13.27 15.53 8.30
CA VAL A 95 12.03 14.84 7.93
C VAL A 95 11.59 13.89 9.04
N ILE A 96 12.51 13.10 9.62
CA ILE A 96 12.19 12.20 10.74
C ILE A 96 11.76 12.97 11.99
N GLU A 97 12.43 14.08 12.30
CA GLU A 97 12.06 14.99 13.40
C GLU A 97 10.62 15.49 13.22
N TYR A 98 10.28 15.98 12.03
CA TYR A 98 8.92 16.42 11.71
C TYR A 98 7.90 15.29 11.84
N LEU A 99 8.17 14.11 11.25
CA LEU A 99 7.23 12.98 11.30
C LEU A 99 6.97 12.52 12.73
N LYS A 100 7.97 12.60 13.62
CA LYS A 100 7.80 12.32 15.05
C LYS A 100 6.92 13.37 15.74
N LEU A 101 7.14 14.65 15.44
CA LEU A 101 6.34 15.75 16.01
C LEU A 101 4.88 15.69 15.55
N ALA A 102 4.66 15.36 14.29
CA ALA A 102 3.34 15.21 13.68
C ALA A 102 2.69 13.82 13.93
N ASN A 103 3.36 12.94 14.70
CA ASN A 103 2.89 11.61 15.06
C ASN A 103 2.54 10.70 13.85
N TYR A 104 3.28 10.84 12.74
CA TYR A 104 3.12 9.99 11.57
C TYR A 104 3.95 8.71 11.68
N SER A 105 3.36 7.60 11.26
CA SER A 105 4.09 6.33 11.11
C SER A 105 4.95 6.35 9.85
N TYR A 106 6.23 5.98 9.96
CA TYR A 106 7.13 5.95 8.80
C TYR A 106 7.96 4.66 8.74
N SER A 107 8.44 4.33 7.55
CA SER A 107 9.25 3.14 7.27
C SER A 107 10.30 3.43 6.20
N VAL A 108 11.43 2.72 6.23
CA VAL A 108 12.42 2.79 5.15
C VAL A 108 11.86 2.08 3.93
N PHE A 109 11.90 2.73 2.77
CA PHE A 109 11.48 2.10 1.52
C PHE A 109 12.39 0.91 1.22
N ARG A 110 11.78 -0.24 0.89
CA ARG A 110 12.50 -1.42 0.42
C ARG A 110 12.20 -1.58 -1.05
N ASP A 111 13.26 -1.74 -1.83
CA ASP A 111 13.15 -1.95 -3.27
C ASP A 111 12.55 -3.33 -3.60
N GLU A 112 12.30 -3.64 -4.87
CA GLU A 112 11.78 -4.93 -5.32
C GLU A 112 12.71 -6.10 -4.95
N ARG A 113 14.00 -5.79 -4.77
CA ARG A 113 15.03 -6.73 -4.29
C ARG A 113 15.06 -6.88 -2.76
N GLY A 114 14.17 -6.21 -2.04
CA GLY A 114 14.11 -6.20 -0.57
C GLY A 114 15.22 -5.38 0.09
N GLN A 115 16.09 -4.72 -0.68
CA GLN A 115 17.17 -3.89 -0.14
C GLN A 115 16.62 -2.57 0.43
N PRO A 116 17.03 -2.17 1.64
CA PRO A 116 16.62 -0.89 2.21
C PRO A 116 17.26 0.25 1.42
N ASN A 117 16.45 1.19 0.94
CA ASN A 117 16.92 2.41 0.32
C ASN A 117 16.85 3.54 1.34
N GLU A 118 18.01 3.87 1.92
CA GLU A 118 18.11 4.87 2.97
C GLU A 118 17.74 6.29 2.54
N GLY A 119 17.71 6.56 1.23
CA GLY A 119 17.36 7.85 0.66
C GLY A 119 15.87 8.05 0.44
N ILE A 120 15.03 7.04 0.71
CA ILE A 120 13.57 7.12 0.52
C ILE A 120 12.85 6.65 1.79
N LEU A 121 11.99 7.52 2.30
CA LEU A 121 11.09 7.24 3.43
C LEU A 121 9.67 7.04 2.93
N THR A 122 9.02 6.00 3.42
CA THR A 122 7.58 5.76 3.23
C THR A 122 6.86 6.26 4.47
N VAL A 123 5.97 7.23 4.30
CA VAL A 123 5.08 7.73 5.33
C VAL A 123 3.74 7.01 5.17
N HIS A 124 3.24 6.42 6.25
CA HIS A 124 1.90 5.82 6.31
C HIS A 124 0.98 6.87 6.92
N MET A 125 -0.07 7.20 6.17
CA MET A 125 -1.11 8.14 6.58
C MET A 125 -2.38 7.29 6.76
N ASP A 126 -2.97 7.34 7.95
CA ASP A 126 -4.21 6.64 8.31
C ASP A 126 -5.39 7.62 8.26
#